data_AF-A0A6V7HFC2-F1
#
_entry.id   AF-A0A6V7HFC2-F1
#
_cell.length_a   1.000
_cell.length_b   1.000
_cell.length_c   1.000
_cell.angle_alpha   90.00
_cell.angle_beta   90.00
_cell.angle_gamma   90.00
#
_symmetry.space_group_name_H-M   'P 1'
#
loop_
_entity.id
_entity.type
_entity.pdbx_description
1 polymer ?
#
loop_
_entity_poly.entity_id
_entity_poly.type
_entity_poly.pdbx_seq_one_letter_code
_entity_poly.pdbx_strand_id
1 'polypeptide(L)'
;MNYGKKSPSMGTPSVYSHVTTRSSANLKSSRSTRSVKTRWYQKPILSHSYLLNIQRGAMLTAIFALCLATFTICTSIFDLYCLYEAAPGSTHYGYYIISYEFVYVGNRHVRNALVVFALFSMLGGVIVLATSLILIAALRKEYEKKMVPWLYSFAAFIVFRFFAFIFFSIVNDMIFAYNVTMCILWMTFVCFSIYGWLIVYSLYVELCDLTRLEDLAHLRIGTMQSLNASTTQSIAGSRPTTPHSAVSALPTN
;
A
#
# COMPACT_ATOMS: atom_id res chain seq x y z
N MET A 1 49.20 -7.61 -68.16
CA MET A 1 49.04 -8.03 -66.75
C MET A 1 50.35 -7.77 -66.02
N ASN A 2 50.38 -6.78 -65.12
CA ASN A 2 51.40 -6.67 -64.08
C ASN A 2 50.83 -5.81 -62.95
N TYR A 3 50.64 -6.43 -61.79
CA TYR A 3 50.12 -5.79 -60.58
C TYR A 3 51.23 -4.97 -59.90
N GLY A 4 51.16 -3.64 -60.00
CA GLY A 4 51.98 -2.73 -59.20
C GLY A 4 51.40 -2.60 -57.79
N LYS A 5 52.10 -3.15 -56.79
CA LYS A 5 51.82 -2.97 -55.36
C LYS A 5 51.82 -1.48 -55.00
N LYS A 6 50.69 -0.97 -54.50
CA LYS A 6 50.64 0.33 -53.80
C LYS A 6 51.19 0.14 -52.38
N SER A 7 52.24 0.87 -52.03
CA SER A 7 52.74 0.95 -50.64
C SER A 7 51.65 1.49 -49.71
N PRO A 8 51.43 0.89 -48.52
CA PRO A 8 50.60 1.52 -47.51
C PRO A 8 51.37 2.71 -46.92
N SER A 9 50.86 3.91 -47.19
CA SER A 9 51.24 5.12 -46.46
C SER A 9 50.94 4.89 -44.98
N MET A 10 51.97 4.62 -44.18
CA MET A 10 51.93 4.68 -42.73
C MET A 10 51.70 6.13 -42.33
N GLY A 11 50.42 6.51 -42.15
CA GLY A 11 50.06 7.74 -41.48
C GLY A 11 50.69 7.74 -40.08
N THR A 12 51.37 8.81 -39.75
CA THR A 12 51.92 9.07 -38.42
C THR A 12 50.80 8.92 -37.38
N PRO A 13 50.96 8.06 -36.35
CA PRO A 13 49.96 7.95 -35.31
C PRO A 13 49.95 9.26 -34.52
N SER A 14 48.83 9.98 -34.57
CA SER A 14 48.62 11.14 -33.71
C SER A 14 48.74 10.70 -32.25
N VAL A 15 49.71 11.25 -31.54
CA VAL A 15 50.03 10.96 -30.13
C VAL A 15 48.90 11.37 -29.16
N TYR A 16 47.81 11.95 -29.66
CA TYR A 16 46.69 12.48 -28.86
C TYR A 16 45.46 11.58 -28.75
N SER A 17 45.51 10.31 -29.18
CA SER A 17 44.37 9.38 -29.04
C SER A 17 44.43 8.46 -27.80
N HIS A 18 45.40 8.62 -26.92
CA HIS A 18 45.65 7.71 -25.79
C HIS A 18 45.15 8.18 -24.41
N VAL A 19 44.24 9.15 -24.32
CA VAL A 19 43.69 9.59 -23.02
C VAL A 19 42.16 9.68 -23.01
N THR A 20 41.47 8.58 -23.34
CA THR A 20 40.11 8.30 -22.81
C THR A 20 39.83 6.80 -22.62
N THR A 21 40.86 5.94 -22.59
CA THR A 21 40.68 4.48 -22.38
C THR A 21 40.54 4.08 -20.90
N ARG A 22 40.28 5.01 -19.98
CA ARG A 22 40.21 4.73 -18.53
C ARG A 22 38.98 5.35 -17.85
N SER A 23 37.79 4.96 -18.28
CA SER A 23 36.58 5.14 -17.44
C SER A 23 35.39 4.26 -17.82
N SER A 24 35.54 3.24 -18.67
CA SER A 24 34.51 2.20 -18.86
C SER A 24 34.60 1.04 -17.86
N ALA A 25 35.69 0.94 -17.09
CA ALA A 25 35.91 -0.14 -16.13
C ALA A 25 34.95 -0.12 -14.92
N ASN A 26 34.42 1.05 -14.53
CA ASN A 26 33.44 1.17 -13.44
C ASN A 26 31.97 1.15 -13.90
N LEU A 27 31.72 1.20 -15.22
CA LEU A 27 30.37 1.07 -15.79
C LEU A 27 29.86 -0.39 -15.84
N LYS A 28 30.72 -1.37 -15.51
CA LYS A 28 30.32 -2.78 -15.26
C LYS A 28 29.58 -2.98 -13.92
N SER A 29 29.22 -1.91 -13.21
CA SER A 29 28.28 -1.96 -12.09
C SER A 29 26.90 -1.40 -12.43
N SER A 30 26.54 -1.36 -13.73
CA SER A 30 25.12 -1.39 -14.12
C SER A 30 24.55 -2.75 -13.71
N ARG A 31 24.37 -2.95 -12.39
CA ARG A 31 23.54 -3.98 -11.81
C ARG A 31 22.17 -3.71 -12.40
N SER A 32 21.85 -4.49 -13.42
CA SER A 32 20.52 -4.65 -13.97
C SER A 32 19.52 -4.66 -12.82
N THR A 33 18.68 -3.63 -12.75
CA THR A 33 17.56 -3.54 -11.79
C THR A 33 16.54 -4.65 -12.00
N ARG A 34 16.74 -5.50 -13.01
CA ARG A 34 15.91 -6.66 -13.36
C ARG A 34 15.89 -7.77 -12.30
N SER A 35 16.57 -7.61 -11.17
CA SER A 35 16.50 -8.59 -10.08
C SER A 35 16.67 -7.94 -8.71
N VAL A 36 15.88 -6.91 -8.41
CA VAL A 36 15.48 -6.74 -7.01
C VAL A 36 14.44 -7.82 -6.76
N LYS A 37 14.87 -8.92 -6.10
CA LYS A 37 13.97 -10.01 -5.69
C LYS A 37 12.92 -9.41 -4.76
N THR A 38 11.76 -9.07 -5.32
CA THR A 38 10.62 -8.54 -4.55
C THR A 38 10.23 -9.58 -3.53
N ARG A 39 10.20 -9.18 -2.25
CA ARG A 39 9.84 -10.09 -1.17
C ARG A 39 8.39 -10.54 -1.39
N TRP A 40 8.08 -11.77 -1.00
CA TRP A 40 6.79 -12.41 -1.32
C TRP A 40 5.56 -11.59 -0.87
N TYR A 41 5.67 -10.81 0.21
CA TYR A 41 4.62 -9.92 0.70
C TYR A 41 4.48 -8.60 -0.09
N GLN A 42 5.43 -8.27 -0.96
CA GLN A 42 5.45 -7.05 -1.79
C GLN A 42 4.93 -7.29 -3.22
N LYS A 43 4.38 -8.47 -3.50
CA LYS A 43 3.74 -8.75 -4.78
C LYS A 43 2.24 -8.47 -4.64
N PRO A 44 1.62 -7.72 -5.57
CA PRO A 44 0.17 -7.57 -5.59
C PRO A 44 -0.45 -8.95 -5.75
N ILE A 45 -1.34 -9.32 -4.82
CA ILE A 45 -1.93 -10.67 -4.75
C ILE A 45 -3.01 -10.82 -5.84
N LEU A 46 -3.61 -9.71 -6.27
CA LEU A 46 -4.63 -9.64 -7.32
C LEU A 46 -4.14 -8.78 -8.49
N SER A 47 -3.39 -9.34 -9.44
CA SER A 47 -2.94 -8.60 -10.64
C SER A 47 -4.04 -8.40 -11.69
N HIS A 48 -5.06 -9.26 -11.69
CA HIS A 48 -6.24 -9.14 -12.55
C HIS A 48 -7.48 -9.56 -11.77
N SER A 49 -8.31 -8.58 -11.38
CA SER A 49 -9.63 -8.88 -10.81
C SER A 49 -10.59 -9.18 -11.95
N TYR A 50 -11.21 -10.37 -11.91
CA TYR A 50 -12.12 -10.88 -12.94
C TYR A 50 -13.40 -10.03 -13.14
N LEU A 51 -13.71 -9.09 -12.21
CA LEU A 51 -15.00 -8.36 -12.20
C LEU A 51 -14.89 -6.82 -12.22
N LEU A 52 -13.88 -6.22 -11.58
CA LEU A 52 -13.79 -4.75 -11.42
C LEU A 52 -12.34 -4.27 -11.38
N ASN A 53 -12.03 -3.14 -12.03
CA ASN A 53 -10.75 -2.44 -11.92
C ASN A 53 -10.36 -2.23 -10.45
N ILE A 54 -9.09 -2.50 -10.09
CA ILE A 54 -8.57 -2.49 -8.72
C ILE A 54 -8.93 -1.20 -7.96
N GLN A 55 -8.85 -0.04 -8.63
CA GLN A 55 -9.19 1.27 -8.06
C GLN A 55 -10.69 1.40 -7.73
N ARG A 56 -11.58 0.94 -8.63
CA ARG A 56 -13.03 0.96 -8.40
C ARG A 56 -13.41 -0.02 -7.29
N GLY A 57 -12.76 -1.18 -7.26
CA GLY A 57 -12.92 -2.17 -6.18
C GLY A 57 -12.50 -1.63 -4.82
N ALA A 58 -11.39 -0.89 -4.74
CA ALA A 58 -10.94 -0.27 -3.50
C ALA A 58 -11.89 0.83 -3.01
N MET A 59 -12.43 1.65 -3.92
CA MET A 59 -13.44 2.65 -3.56
C MET A 59 -14.74 2.02 -3.06
N LEU A 60 -15.21 0.95 -3.71
CA LEU A 60 -16.38 0.20 -3.25
C LEU A 60 -16.12 -0.44 -1.88
N THR A 61 -14.93 -0.98 -1.66
CA THR A 61 -14.51 -1.54 -0.36
C THR A 61 -14.51 -0.47 0.73
N ALA A 62 -14.03 0.74 0.44
CA ALA A 62 -14.02 1.82 1.42
C ALA A 62 -15.45 2.26 1.81
N ILE A 63 -16.38 2.30 0.85
CA ILE A 63 -17.80 2.57 1.11
C ILE A 63 -18.43 1.42 1.90
N PHE A 64 -18.15 0.17 1.50
CA PHE A 64 -18.61 -1.02 2.23
C PHE A 64 -18.13 -1.00 3.68
N ALA A 65 -16.86 -0.68 3.94
CA ALA A 65 -16.30 -0.60 5.29
C ALA A 65 -16.97 0.50 6.12
N LEU A 66 -17.35 1.63 5.50
CA LEU A 66 -18.10 2.69 6.16
C LEU A 66 -19.51 2.19 6.55
N CYS A 67 -20.23 1.56 5.63
CA CYS A 67 -21.54 0.96 5.92
C CYS A 67 -21.45 -0.12 7.00
N LEU A 68 -20.44 -1.00 6.91
CA LEU A 68 -20.18 -2.05 7.88
C LEU A 68 -19.88 -1.48 9.26
N ALA A 69 -19.09 -0.41 9.35
CA ALA A 69 -18.78 0.24 10.61
C ALA A 69 -20.03 0.85 11.26
N THR A 70 -20.86 1.56 10.48
CA THR A 70 -22.13 2.09 10.98
C THR A 70 -23.07 0.98 11.44
N PHE A 71 -23.21 -0.09 10.65
CA PHE A 71 -24.00 -1.26 11.02
C PHE A 71 -23.48 -1.90 12.32
N THR A 72 -22.15 -2.02 12.46
CA THR A 72 -21.49 -2.56 13.66
C THR A 72 -21.80 -1.70 14.88
N ILE A 73 -21.75 -0.37 14.77
CA ILE A 73 -22.06 0.54 15.88
C ILE A 73 -23.52 0.38 16.31
N CYS A 74 -24.45 0.43 15.35
CA CYS A 74 -25.89 0.27 15.63
C CYS A 74 -26.21 -1.09 16.28
N THR A 75 -25.68 -2.17 15.71
CA THR A 75 -25.89 -3.52 16.26
C THR A 75 -25.24 -3.70 17.63
N SER A 76 -24.06 -3.12 17.87
CA SER A 76 -23.41 -3.20 19.19
C SER A 76 -24.21 -2.46 20.27
N ILE A 77 -24.79 -1.30 19.95
CA ILE A 77 -25.68 -0.56 20.86
C ILE A 77 -26.94 -1.39 21.15
N PHE A 78 -27.52 -1.99 20.12
CA PHE A 78 -28.69 -2.85 20.27
C PHE A 78 -28.38 -4.09 21.12
N ASP A 79 -27.26 -4.77 20.88
CA ASP A 79 -26.83 -5.93 21.67
C ASP A 79 -26.60 -5.56 23.14
N LEU A 80 -26.01 -4.39 23.42
CA LEU A 80 -25.86 -3.84 24.77
C LEU A 80 -27.21 -3.61 25.46
N TYR A 81 -28.17 -3.02 24.75
CA TYR A 81 -29.53 -2.82 25.25
C TYR A 81 -30.20 -4.14 25.58
N CYS A 82 -30.14 -5.12 24.67
CA CYS A 82 -30.75 -6.43 24.88
C CYS A 82 -30.09 -7.17 26.06
N LEU A 83 -28.76 -7.07 26.22
CA LEU A 83 -28.03 -7.68 27.34
C LEU A 83 -28.34 -7.01 28.70
N TYR A 84 -28.71 -5.72 28.68
CA TYR A 84 -29.17 -5.00 29.85
C TYR A 84 -30.58 -5.44 30.27
N GLU A 85 -31.50 -5.54 29.32
CA GLU A 85 -32.87 -6.02 29.55
C GLU A 85 -32.92 -7.50 29.98
N ALA A 86 -31.93 -8.29 29.58
CA ALA A 86 -31.75 -9.69 30.00
C ALA A 86 -31.12 -9.83 31.42
N ALA A 87 -31.06 -8.76 32.21
CA ALA A 87 -30.57 -8.81 33.59
C ALA A 87 -31.54 -9.59 34.51
N PRO A 88 -31.03 -10.40 35.47
CA PRO A 88 -31.86 -11.17 36.38
C PRO A 88 -32.72 -10.22 37.23
N GLY A 89 -34.04 -10.43 37.19
CA GLY A 89 -35.03 -9.57 37.86
C GLY A 89 -35.85 -8.67 36.93
N SER A 90 -35.58 -8.67 35.61
CA SER A 90 -36.42 -8.00 34.62
C SER A 90 -37.58 -8.89 34.14
N THR A 91 -38.76 -8.31 33.90
CA THR A 91 -39.91 -9.02 33.33
C THR A 91 -39.74 -9.16 31.83
N HIS A 92 -39.48 -10.37 31.35
CA HIS A 92 -39.27 -10.64 29.93
C HIS A 92 -40.59 -10.84 29.20
N TYR A 93 -40.80 -10.11 28.10
CA TYR A 93 -41.85 -10.42 27.14
C TYR A 93 -41.27 -11.31 26.03
N GLY A 94 -41.79 -12.52 25.90
CA GLY A 94 -41.38 -13.49 24.88
C GLY A 94 -42.03 -13.20 23.53
N TYR A 95 -41.39 -12.39 22.70
CA TYR A 95 -41.76 -12.22 21.30
C TYR A 95 -40.79 -13.02 20.41
N TYR A 96 -41.27 -14.01 19.65
CA TYR A 96 -40.45 -14.87 18.78
C TYR A 96 -39.48 -14.13 17.82
N ILE A 97 -39.74 -12.86 17.51
CA ILE A 97 -38.91 -12.02 16.63
C ILE A 97 -37.75 -11.35 17.40
N ILE A 98 -38.01 -10.85 18.62
CA ILE A 98 -37.04 -10.22 19.53
C ILE A 98 -37.44 -10.63 20.96
N SER A 99 -37.07 -11.85 21.36
CA SER A 99 -37.28 -12.31 22.74
C SER A 99 -36.10 -11.87 23.59
N TYR A 100 -36.34 -11.45 24.84
CA TYR A 100 -35.30 -11.10 25.80
C TYR A 100 -34.71 -12.31 26.56
N GLU A 101 -35.23 -13.52 26.30
CA GLU A 101 -34.68 -14.83 26.74
C GLU A 101 -33.55 -15.38 25.82
N PHE A 102 -33.15 -14.62 24.81
CA PHE A 102 -32.22 -14.96 23.71
C PHE A 102 -30.78 -15.31 24.09
N VAL A 103 -30.37 -15.11 25.34
CA VAL A 103 -29.00 -15.37 25.81
C VAL A 103 -29.03 -16.56 26.75
N TYR A 104 -27.91 -17.28 26.86
CA TYR A 104 -27.61 -18.13 28.02
C TYR A 104 -27.59 -17.27 29.32
N VAL A 105 -28.75 -16.74 29.73
CA VAL A 105 -28.98 -15.81 30.85
C VAL A 105 -28.60 -16.46 32.19
N GLY A 106 -28.46 -17.79 32.21
CA GLY A 106 -28.06 -18.53 33.41
C GLY A 106 -26.66 -18.23 33.94
N ASN A 107 -25.72 -17.75 33.10
CA ASN A 107 -24.32 -17.54 33.54
C ASN A 107 -23.85 -16.08 33.40
N ARG A 108 -23.61 -15.43 34.55
CA ARG A 108 -23.10 -14.05 34.65
C ARG A 108 -21.79 -13.83 33.88
N HIS A 109 -20.90 -14.81 33.86
CA HIS A 109 -19.60 -14.67 33.18
C HIS A 109 -19.75 -14.58 31.67
N VAL A 110 -20.66 -15.38 31.11
CA VAL A 110 -20.96 -15.40 29.67
C VAL A 110 -21.60 -14.07 29.25
N ARG A 111 -22.59 -13.58 30.00
CA ARG A 111 -23.20 -12.27 29.73
C ARG A 111 -22.18 -11.13 29.78
N ASN A 112 -21.33 -11.10 30.81
CA ASN A 112 -20.30 -10.06 30.92
C ASN A 112 -19.30 -10.13 29.74
N ALA A 113 -18.94 -11.33 29.27
CA ALA A 113 -18.10 -11.47 28.09
C ALA A 113 -18.79 -10.93 26.82
N LEU A 114 -20.08 -11.20 26.62
CA LEU A 114 -20.86 -10.65 25.49
C LEU A 114 -20.92 -9.12 25.53
N VAL A 115 -21.12 -8.54 26.72
CA VAL A 115 -21.09 -7.08 26.91
C VAL A 115 -19.73 -6.50 26.52
N VAL A 116 -18.65 -7.16 26.93
CA VAL A 116 -17.28 -6.76 26.55
C VAL A 116 -17.08 -6.84 25.04
N PHE A 117 -17.53 -7.91 24.39
CA PHE A 117 -17.45 -8.04 22.92
C PHE A 117 -18.26 -6.96 22.19
N ALA A 118 -19.44 -6.60 22.69
CA ALA A 118 -20.25 -5.52 22.12
C ALA A 118 -19.55 -4.15 22.26
N LEU A 119 -18.98 -3.85 23.44
CA LEU A 119 -18.25 -2.60 23.66
C LEU A 119 -17.00 -2.47 22.78
N PHE A 120 -16.19 -3.53 22.70
CA PHE A 120 -15.02 -3.53 21.82
C PHE A 120 -15.40 -3.50 20.33
N SER A 121 -16.52 -4.12 19.95
CA SER A 121 -17.07 -4.03 18.59
C SER A 121 -17.49 -2.61 18.24
N MET A 122 -18.12 -1.91 19.18
CA MET A 122 -18.50 -0.50 19.01
C MET A 122 -17.25 0.38 18.84
N LEU A 123 -16.25 0.23 19.73
CA LEU A 123 -15.01 1.00 19.67
C LEU A 123 -14.24 0.72 18.35
N GLY A 124 -14.12 -0.55 17.98
CA GLY A 124 -13.54 -0.97 16.71
C GLY A 124 -14.30 -0.39 15.51
N GLY A 125 -15.63 -0.37 15.56
CA GLY A 125 -16.47 0.26 14.55
C GLY A 125 -16.19 1.74 14.39
N VAL A 126 -16.05 2.49 15.49
CA VAL A 126 -15.71 3.93 15.45
C VAL A 126 -14.33 4.16 14.82
N ILE A 127 -13.33 3.35 15.19
CA ILE A 127 -11.98 3.43 14.61
C ILE A 127 -12.03 3.16 13.10
N VAL A 128 -12.71 2.08 12.68
CA VAL A 128 -12.85 1.73 11.26
C VAL A 128 -13.63 2.79 10.49
N LEU A 129 -14.64 3.42 11.10
CA LEU A 129 -15.37 4.52 10.48
C LEU A 129 -14.43 5.69 10.18
N ALA A 130 -13.66 6.13 11.18
CA ALA A 130 -12.72 7.23 11.02
C ALA A 130 -11.63 6.90 9.98
N THR A 131 -11.02 5.71 10.05
CA THR A 131 -9.99 5.32 9.08
C THR A 131 -10.56 5.11 7.68
N SER A 132 -11.84 4.73 7.54
CA SER A 132 -12.48 4.57 6.22
C SER A 132 -12.72 5.92 5.55
N LEU A 133 -13.06 6.97 6.30
CA LEU A 133 -13.12 8.33 5.77
C LEU A 133 -11.75 8.81 5.27
N ILE A 134 -10.68 8.52 6.03
CA ILE A 134 -9.31 8.81 5.62
C ILE A 134 -8.94 8.02 4.35
N LEU A 135 -9.34 6.75 4.27
CA LEU A 135 -9.10 5.90 3.09
C LEU A 135 -9.77 6.48 1.84
N ILE A 136 -11.03 6.91 1.92
CA ILE A 136 -11.73 7.52 0.77
C ILE A 136 -10.99 8.78 0.29
N ALA A 137 -10.52 9.63 1.21
CA ALA A 137 -9.74 10.80 0.86
C ALA A 137 -8.36 10.45 0.28
N ALA A 138 -7.73 9.38 0.78
CA ALA A 138 -6.46 8.87 0.28
C ALA A 138 -6.58 8.30 -1.13
N LEU A 139 -7.62 7.51 -1.40
CA LEU A 139 -7.90 6.92 -2.71
C LEU A 139 -8.18 7.97 -3.78
N ARG A 140 -8.85 9.08 -3.44
CA ARG A 140 -9.09 10.19 -4.39
C ARG A 140 -7.84 10.94 -4.80
N LYS A 141 -6.82 10.96 -3.94
CA LYS A 141 -5.57 11.71 -4.16
C LYS A 141 -4.36 10.79 -4.36
N GLU A 142 -4.60 9.48 -4.43
CA GLU A 142 -3.59 8.42 -4.58
C GLU A 142 -2.45 8.49 -3.55
N TYR A 143 -2.76 8.89 -2.30
CA TYR A 143 -1.78 9.00 -1.23
C TYR A 143 -1.56 7.67 -0.50
N GLU A 144 -0.53 6.92 -0.91
CA GLU A 144 -0.14 5.62 -0.34
C GLU A 144 -0.05 5.61 1.19
N LYS A 145 0.68 6.56 1.80
CA LYS A 145 0.94 6.57 3.26
C LYS A 145 -0.32 6.72 4.10
N LYS A 146 -1.37 7.35 3.55
CA LYS A 146 -2.64 7.55 4.26
C LYS A 146 -3.54 6.32 4.24
N MET A 147 -3.22 5.30 3.44
CA MET A 147 -3.95 4.03 3.40
C MET A 147 -3.53 3.07 4.53
N VAL A 148 -2.31 3.22 5.04
CA VAL A 148 -1.71 2.34 6.05
C VAL A 148 -2.53 2.20 7.35
N PRO A 149 -3.05 3.30 7.96
CA PRO A 149 -3.85 3.19 9.18
C PRO A 149 -5.11 2.37 8.99
N TRP A 150 -5.77 2.50 7.83
CA TRP A 150 -6.95 1.70 7.50
C TRP A 150 -6.59 0.21 7.37
N LEU A 151 -5.47 -0.11 6.72
CA LEU A 151 -5.02 -1.49 6.50
C LEU A 151 -4.84 -2.27 7.81
N TYR A 152 -4.16 -1.66 8.79
CA TYR A 152 -3.95 -2.28 10.10
C TYR A 152 -5.21 -2.31 10.96
N SER A 153 -5.94 -1.20 11.03
CA SER A 153 -7.17 -1.11 11.85
C SER A 153 -8.25 -2.07 11.35
N PHE A 154 -8.45 -2.15 10.03
CA PHE A 154 -9.45 -3.02 9.43
C PHE A 154 -9.07 -4.51 9.56
N ALA A 155 -7.78 -4.86 9.40
CA ALA A 155 -7.32 -6.23 9.65
C ALA A 155 -7.56 -6.68 11.10
N ALA A 156 -7.16 -5.84 12.06
CA ALA A 156 -7.38 -6.13 13.48
C ALA A 156 -8.87 -6.25 13.81
N PHE A 157 -9.70 -5.38 13.22
CA PHE A 157 -11.14 -5.42 13.37
C PHE A 157 -11.77 -6.70 12.81
N ILE A 158 -11.36 -7.16 11.63
CA ILE A 158 -11.85 -8.42 11.03
C ILE A 158 -11.52 -9.61 11.93
N VAL A 159 -10.28 -9.72 12.41
CA VAL A 159 -9.84 -10.83 13.26
C VAL A 159 -10.64 -10.85 14.57
N PHE A 160 -10.74 -9.69 15.23
CA PHE A 160 -11.54 -9.55 16.44
C PHE A 160 -13.01 -9.89 16.20
N ARG A 161 -13.61 -9.38 15.11
CA ARG A 161 -15.01 -9.66 14.79
C ARG A 161 -15.27 -11.11 14.43
N PHE A 162 -14.34 -11.77 13.75
CA PHE A 162 -14.43 -13.19 13.46
C PHE A 162 -14.46 -14.02 14.75
N PHE A 163 -13.58 -13.70 15.71
CA PHE A 163 -13.58 -14.36 17.02
C PHE A 163 -14.87 -14.09 17.81
N ALA A 164 -15.30 -12.83 17.88
CA ALA A 164 -16.56 -12.47 18.55
C ALA A 164 -17.76 -13.18 17.91
N PHE A 165 -17.83 -13.23 16.58
CA PHE A 165 -18.87 -13.92 15.82
C PHE A 165 -18.96 -15.41 16.18
N ILE A 166 -17.83 -16.12 16.26
CA ILE A 166 -17.81 -17.53 16.68
C ILE A 166 -18.37 -17.67 18.09
N PHE A 167 -17.94 -16.82 19.02
CA PHE A 167 -18.42 -16.86 20.40
C PHE A 167 -19.92 -16.60 20.50
N PHE A 168 -20.43 -15.57 19.81
CA PHE A 168 -21.87 -15.27 19.74
C PHE A 168 -22.67 -16.44 19.17
N SER A 169 -22.14 -17.12 18.15
CA SER A 169 -22.82 -18.25 17.51
C SER A 169 -22.91 -19.50 18.39
N ILE A 170 -21.98 -19.67 19.33
CA ILE A 170 -21.98 -20.79 20.29
C ILE A 170 -22.89 -20.50 21.48
N VAL A 171 -22.88 -19.26 21.97
CA VAL A 171 -23.53 -18.87 23.22
C VAL A 171 -25.01 -18.55 23.04
N ASN A 172 -25.39 -17.99 21.89
CA ASN A 172 -26.77 -17.60 21.63
C ASN A 172 -27.57 -18.75 21.04
N ASP A 173 -28.83 -18.85 21.46
CA ASP A 173 -29.75 -19.85 20.93
C ASP A 173 -30.19 -19.48 19.51
N MET A 174 -29.99 -20.40 18.56
CA MET A 174 -30.39 -20.23 17.17
C MET A 174 -31.89 -20.49 16.93
N ILE A 175 -32.69 -20.77 17.97
CA ILE A 175 -34.16 -20.81 17.86
C ILE A 175 -34.75 -19.44 17.49
N PHE A 176 -34.08 -18.35 17.88
CA PHE A 176 -34.58 -16.98 17.66
C PHE A 176 -34.15 -16.44 16.29
N ALA A 177 -35.12 -15.89 15.55
CA ALA A 177 -34.90 -15.39 14.19
C ALA A 177 -33.82 -14.29 14.10
N TYR A 178 -33.72 -13.44 15.13
CA TYR A 178 -32.67 -12.41 15.22
C TYR A 178 -31.25 -13.03 15.18
N ASN A 179 -30.99 -14.03 16.01
CA ASN A 179 -29.68 -14.67 16.12
C ASN A 179 -29.29 -15.38 14.81
N VAL A 180 -30.25 -16.08 14.18
CA VAL A 180 -30.05 -16.72 12.87
C VAL A 180 -29.72 -15.68 11.80
N THR A 181 -30.49 -14.60 11.72
CA THR A 181 -30.31 -13.55 10.72
C THR A 181 -28.96 -12.86 10.89
N MET A 182 -28.59 -12.52 12.13
CA MET A 182 -27.30 -11.90 12.43
C MET A 182 -26.15 -12.85 12.12
N CYS A 183 -26.28 -14.15 12.38
CA CYS A 183 -25.24 -15.12 12.06
C CYS A 183 -24.98 -15.19 10.54
N ILE A 184 -26.03 -15.29 9.73
CA ILE A 184 -25.93 -15.34 8.26
C ILE A 184 -25.33 -14.03 7.69
N LEU A 185 -25.76 -12.88 8.21
CA LEU A 185 -25.22 -11.58 7.81
C LEU A 185 -23.73 -11.47 8.15
N TRP A 186 -23.32 -11.86 9.36
CA TRP A 186 -21.92 -11.78 9.78
C TRP A 186 -21.02 -12.75 9.02
N MET A 187 -21.50 -13.95 8.66
CA MET A 187 -20.76 -14.84 7.75
C MET A 187 -20.48 -14.14 6.41
N THR A 188 -21.51 -13.49 5.85
CA THR A 188 -21.39 -12.77 4.57
C THR A 188 -20.43 -11.59 4.68
N PHE A 189 -20.55 -10.78 5.75
CA PHE A 189 -19.69 -9.62 5.97
C PHE A 189 -18.23 -9.99 6.18
N VAL A 190 -17.91 -11.09 6.87
CA VAL A 190 -16.53 -11.55 7.04
C VAL A 190 -15.91 -11.90 5.68
N CYS A 191 -16.63 -12.64 4.83
CA CYS A 191 -16.16 -12.99 3.48
C CYS A 191 -15.86 -11.74 2.64
N PHE A 192 -16.80 -10.79 2.59
CA PHE A 192 -16.59 -9.53 1.88
C PHE A 192 -15.47 -8.67 2.49
N SER A 193 -15.30 -8.70 3.81
CA SER A 193 -14.26 -7.93 4.50
C SER A 193 -12.86 -8.47 4.19
N ILE A 194 -12.69 -9.79 4.18
CA ILE A 194 -11.41 -10.43 3.78
C ILE A 194 -11.09 -10.09 2.33
N TYR A 195 -12.06 -10.24 1.43
CA TYR A 195 -11.87 -9.92 0.01
C TYR A 195 -11.56 -8.43 -0.21
N GLY A 196 -12.31 -7.54 0.44
CA GLY A 196 -12.08 -6.10 0.38
C GLY A 196 -10.71 -5.70 0.92
N TRP A 197 -10.29 -6.27 2.05
CA TRP A 197 -8.95 -6.02 2.60
C TRP A 197 -7.85 -6.42 1.61
N LEU A 198 -7.98 -7.57 0.93
CA LEU A 198 -7.04 -8.01 -0.11
C LEU A 198 -6.97 -7.08 -1.31
N ILE A 199 -8.11 -6.50 -1.74
CA ILE A 199 -8.15 -5.52 -2.83
C ILE A 199 -7.37 -4.25 -2.43
N VAL A 200 -7.67 -3.68 -1.26
CA VAL A 200 -7.02 -2.43 -0.81
C VAL A 200 -5.54 -2.66 -0.54
N TYR A 201 -5.17 -3.83 -0.01
CA TYR A 201 -3.77 -4.23 0.17
C TYR A 201 -3.04 -4.33 -1.17
N SER A 202 -3.65 -4.96 -2.18
CA SER A 202 -3.07 -5.09 -3.51
C SER A 202 -2.86 -3.72 -4.15
N LEU A 203 -3.85 -2.83 -4.07
CA LEU A 203 -3.73 -1.45 -4.55
C LEU A 203 -2.63 -0.68 -3.82
N TYR A 204 -2.54 -0.81 -2.49
CA TYR A 204 -1.47 -0.15 -1.71
C TYR A 204 -0.07 -0.59 -2.17
N VAL A 205 0.12 -1.88 -2.44
CA VAL A 205 1.40 -2.40 -2.95
C VAL A 205 1.71 -1.86 -4.34
N GLU A 206 0.71 -1.77 -5.23
CA GLU A 206 0.88 -1.19 -6.57
C GLU A 206 1.31 0.28 -6.51
N LEU A 207 0.65 1.10 -5.67
CA LEU A 207 1.03 2.50 -5.50
C LEU A 207 2.45 2.64 -4.94
N CYS A 208 2.83 1.83 -3.96
CA CYS A 208 4.19 1.84 -3.42
C CYS A 208 5.27 1.47 -4.45
N ASP A 209 4.96 0.57 -5.39
CA ASP A 209 5.90 0.22 -6.45
C ASP A 209 6.03 1.37 -7.46
N LEU A 210 4.93 2.02 -7.81
CA LEU A 210 4.93 3.21 -8.68
C LEU A 210 5.72 4.37 -8.07
N THR A 211 5.48 4.71 -6.81
CA THR A 211 6.22 5.80 -6.13
C THR A 211 7.72 5.50 -6.05
N ARG A 212 8.11 4.24 -5.82
CA ARG A 212 9.54 3.84 -5.84
C ARG A 212 10.15 3.96 -7.24
N LEU A 213 9.41 3.60 -8.28
CA LEU A 213 9.88 3.72 -9.66
C LEU A 213 10.03 5.20 -10.06
N GLU A 214 9.12 6.06 -9.63
CA GLU A 214 9.19 7.51 -9.80
C GLU A 214 10.42 8.10 -9.08
N ASP A 215 10.63 7.77 -7.80
CA ASP A 215 11.81 8.21 -7.04
C ASP A 215 13.12 7.75 -7.70
N LEU A 216 13.17 6.51 -8.18
CA LEU A 216 14.34 5.97 -8.89
C LEU A 216 14.57 6.69 -10.23
N ALA A 217 13.51 7.06 -10.94
CA ALA A 217 13.61 7.82 -12.17
C ALA A 217 14.11 9.26 -11.91
N HIS A 218 13.57 9.93 -10.89
CA HIS A 218 14.05 11.24 -10.45
C HIS A 218 15.51 11.22 -10.04
N LEU A 219 15.93 10.22 -9.27
CA LEU A 219 17.33 10.04 -8.90
C LEU A 219 18.23 9.81 -10.11
N ARG A 220 17.78 9.01 -11.09
CA ARG A 220 18.55 8.80 -12.34
C ARG A 220 18.65 10.05 -13.17
N ILE A 221 17.55 10.80 -13.36
CA ILE A 221 17.56 12.07 -14.10
C ILE A 221 18.47 13.07 -13.39
N GLY A 222 18.36 13.20 -12.07
CA GLY A 222 19.24 14.06 -11.27
C GLY A 222 20.71 13.65 -11.35
N THR A 223 21.00 12.35 -11.34
CA THR A 223 22.36 11.82 -11.49
C THR A 223 22.90 12.03 -12.91
N MET A 224 22.07 11.88 -13.95
CA MET A 224 22.46 12.14 -15.33
C MET A 224 22.66 13.63 -15.59
N GLN A 225 21.87 14.50 -14.96
CA GLN A 225 22.08 15.95 -14.98
C GLN A 225 23.36 16.34 -14.25
N SER A 226 23.65 15.77 -13.07
CA SER A 226 24.91 16.05 -12.35
C SER A 226 26.13 15.51 -13.11
N LEU A 227 26.01 14.34 -13.74
CA LEU A 227 27.06 13.80 -14.59
C LEU A 227 27.28 14.69 -15.82
N ASN A 228 26.22 15.13 -16.49
CA ASN A 228 26.33 16.05 -17.63
C ASN A 228 26.93 17.41 -17.23
N ALA A 229 26.57 17.95 -16.07
CA ALA A 229 27.15 19.17 -15.50
C ALA A 229 28.64 19.00 -15.15
N SER A 230 29.04 17.84 -14.62
CA SER A 230 30.44 17.54 -14.34
C SER A 230 31.28 17.31 -15.60
N THR A 231 30.70 16.74 -16.67
CA THR A 231 31.38 16.61 -17.96
C THR A 231 31.49 17.93 -18.71
N THR A 232 30.49 18.82 -18.62
CA THR A 232 30.55 20.15 -19.26
C THR A 232 31.53 21.09 -18.58
N GLN A 233 31.66 21.08 -17.24
CA GLN A 233 32.71 21.84 -16.57
C GLN A 233 34.12 21.27 -16.79
N SER A 234 34.26 19.95 -17.01
CA SER A 234 35.57 19.35 -17.34
C SER A 234 36.05 19.64 -18.77
N ILE A 235 35.14 19.94 -19.70
CA ILE A 235 35.45 20.28 -21.10
C ILE A 235 35.77 21.78 -21.29
N ALA A 236 35.29 22.65 -20.38
CA ALA A 236 35.44 24.11 -20.49
C ALA A 236 36.54 24.73 -19.61
N GLY A 237 37.35 23.93 -18.88
CA GLY A 237 38.16 24.47 -17.78
C GLY A 237 39.51 23.82 -17.55
N SER A 238 40.37 23.73 -18.56
CA SER A 238 41.83 23.64 -18.34
C SER A 238 42.61 24.06 -19.59
N ARG A 239 42.52 25.34 -19.97
CA ARG A 239 43.57 25.97 -20.79
C ARG A 239 44.66 26.47 -19.85
N PRO A 240 45.89 25.93 -19.89
CA PRO A 240 47.02 26.60 -19.27
C PRO A 240 47.26 27.90 -20.03
N THR A 241 47.00 29.05 -19.41
CA THR A 241 47.46 30.33 -19.93
C THR A 241 48.95 30.44 -19.62
N THR A 242 49.81 30.04 -20.55
CA THR A 242 51.24 30.40 -20.51
C THR A 242 51.38 31.86 -20.95
N PRO A 243 51.87 32.78 -20.10
CA PRO A 243 52.26 34.10 -20.56
C PRO A 243 53.70 34.01 -21.12
N HIS A 244 53.99 34.91 -22.06
CA HIS A 244 55.29 35.18 -22.70
C HIS A 244 55.61 34.45 -24.00
N SER A 245 55.14 35.03 -25.10
CA SER A 245 55.93 35.24 -26.33
C SER A 245 55.21 36.25 -27.21
N ALA A 246 55.33 37.55 -26.87
CA ALA A 246 54.98 38.63 -27.78
C ALA A 246 56.25 39.05 -28.52
N VAL A 247 56.29 38.71 -29.80
CA VAL A 247 57.29 39.15 -30.78
C VAL A 247 57.15 40.67 -30.95
N SER A 248 58.21 41.41 -30.62
CA SER A 248 58.34 42.84 -30.94
C SER A 248 58.95 42.97 -32.33
N ALA A 249 58.11 43.29 -33.32
CA ALA A 249 58.56 43.83 -34.60
C ALA A 249 58.11 45.30 -34.65
N LEU A 250 59.07 46.23 -34.62
CA LEU A 250 58.87 47.64 -34.96
C LEU A 250 59.53 47.91 -36.32
N PRO A 251 58.97 48.81 -37.13
CA PRO A 251 59.33 48.97 -38.54
C PRO A 251 60.56 49.85 -38.74
N THR A 252 61.13 49.66 -39.93
CA THR A 252 62.27 50.35 -40.56
C THR A 252 62.19 51.88 -40.58
N ASN A 253 63.36 52.50 -40.40
CA ASN A 253 63.83 53.65 -41.18
C ASN A 253 65.24 53.33 -41.70
#